data_AF-A0A7Y7NT17-F1
#
_entry.id   AF-A0A7Y7NT17-F1
#
_cell.length_a   1.000
_cell.length_b   1.000
_cell.length_c   1.000
_cell.angle_alpha   90.00
_cell.angle_beta   90.00
_cell.angle_gamma   90.00
#
_symmetry.space_group_name_H-M   'P 1'
#
loop_
_entity.id
_entity.type
_entity.pdbx_description
1 polymer ?
#
loop_
_entity_poly.entity_id
_entity_poly.type
_entity_poly.pdbx_seq_one_letter_code
_entity_poly.pdbx_strand_id
1 'polypeptide(L)'
;MKDSNLRSFIKGVSWRIIGTIDTFILSYFIIGSVKVATLTAFTEVATKIILYFLHERIWNVIPWGRQKNKPAHLRSLAKGISWRFFGSIDTIFISFIYSGNPLGSIKLGTSELLTKVALFYIHERVWALINWGRIFEKELIEVNISSQKNSL
;
A
#
# COMPACT_ATOMS: atom_id res chain seq x y z
N MET A 1 -9.74 -14.04 13.79
CA MET A 1 -9.62 -12.61 14.19
C MET A 1 -9.79 -11.76 12.95
N LYS A 2 -10.78 -10.86 12.93
CA LYS A 2 -11.06 -10.00 11.78
C LYS A 2 -11.04 -8.54 12.23
N ASP A 3 -10.45 -7.68 11.41
CA ASP A 3 -10.51 -6.23 11.65
C ASP A 3 -11.86 -5.68 11.24
N SER A 4 -12.41 -4.76 12.02
CA SER A 4 -13.58 -3.99 11.61
C SER A 4 -13.27 -3.18 10.35
N ASN A 5 -14.31 -2.91 9.55
CA ASN A 5 -14.16 -2.13 8.31
C ASN A 5 -13.54 -0.75 8.59
N LEU A 6 -13.94 -0.11 9.69
CA LEU A 6 -13.43 1.20 10.10
C LEU A 6 -11.96 1.12 10.54
N ARG A 7 -11.56 0.08 11.29
CA ARG A 7 -10.15 -0.15 11.66
C ARG A 7 -9.28 -0.33 10.43
N SER A 8 -9.72 -1.14 9.48
CA SER A 8 -8.99 -1.38 8.23
C SER A 8 -8.81 -0.10 7.41
N PHE A 9 -9.85 0.74 7.33
CA PHE A 9 -9.79 2.03 6.66
C PHE A 9 -8.78 2.99 7.33
N ILE A 10 -8.84 3.14 8.65
CA ILE A 10 -7.93 4.03 9.40
C ILE A 10 -6.48 3.53 9.33
N LYS A 11 -6.25 2.21 9.40
CA LYS A 11 -4.92 1.62 9.14
C LYS A 11 -4.41 1.98 7.75
N GLY A 12 -5.28 1.90 6.73
CA GLY A 12 -4.97 2.31 5.37
C GLY A 12 -4.56 3.79 5.27
N VAL A 13 -5.36 4.69 5.83
CA VAL A 13 -5.07 6.14 5.82
C VAL A 13 -3.76 6.45 6.57
N SER A 14 -3.57 5.89 7.77
CA SER A 14 -2.34 6.08 8.54
C SER A 14 -1.10 5.57 7.80
N TRP A 15 -1.21 4.42 7.12
CA TRP A 15 -0.13 3.91 6.28
C TRP A 15 0.21 4.85 5.11
N ARG A 16 -0.79 5.46 4.47
CA ARG A 16 -0.55 6.44 3.39
C ARG A 16 0.20 7.67 3.89
N ILE A 17 -0.17 8.19 5.05
CA ILE A 17 0.50 9.35 5.66
C ILE A 17 1.96 9.01 5.96
N ILE A 18 2.23 7.89 6.64
CA ILE A 18 3.59 7.45 6.99
C ILE A 18 4.42 7.22 5.72
N GLY A 19 3.86 6.56 4.72
CA GLY A 19 4.56 6.28 3.46
C GLY A 19 4.93 7.54 2.67
N THR A 20 4.05 8.54 2.63
CA THR A 20 4.35 9.82 1.95
C THR A 20 5.41 10.62 2.69
N ILE A 21 5.36 10.63 4.03
CA ILE A 21 6.37 11.28 4.87
C ILE A 21 7.73 10.60 4.68
N ASP A 22 7.78 9.27 4.63
CA ASP A 22 9.01 8.51 4.38
C ASP A 22 9.64 8.87 3.03
N THR A 23 8.86 8.85 1.93
CA THR A 23 9.38 9.26 0.61
C THR A 23 9.93 10.69 0.66
N PHE A 24 9.21 11.62 1.29
CA PHE A 24 9.67 13.01 1.42
C PHE A 24 11.02 13.09 2.16
N ILE A 25 11.11 12.43 3.32
CA ILE A 25 12.32 12.42 4.15
C ILE A 25 13.50 11.81 3.37
N LEU A 26 13.30 10.64 2.76
CA LEU A 26 14.33 9.97 1.98
C LEU A 26 14.80 10.80 0.78
N SER A 27 13.85 11.36 0.05
CA SER A 27 14.16 12.20 -1.11
C SER A 27 14.94 13.44 -0.68
N TYR A 28 14.57 14.06 0.43
CA TYR A 28 15.31 15.20 0.99
C TYR A 28 16.73 14.81 1.43
N PHE A 29 16.91 13.69 2.13
CA PHE A 29 18.25 13.27 2.58
C PHE A 29 19.17 12.85 1.43
N ILE A 30 18.63 12.21 0.39
CA ILE A 30 19.43 11.67 -0.72
C ILE A 30 19.74 12.76 -1.76
N ILE A 31 18.78 13.64 -2.04
CA ILE A 31 18.87 14.64 -3.13
C ILE A 31 19.22 16.03 -2.58
N GLY A 32 18.89 16.32 -1.33
CA GLY A 32 19.21 17.59 -0.66
C GLY A 32 18.27 18.75 -0.95
N SER A 33 17.21 18.56 -1.75
CA SER A 33 16.30 19.63 -2.17
C SER A 33 14.88 19.39 -1.67
N VAL A 34 14.37 20.30 -0.83
CA VAL A 34 12.99 20.28 -0.34
C VAL A 34 11.99 20.34 -1.50
N LYS A 35 12.29 21.15 -2.53
CA LYS A 35 11.42 21.26 -3.72
C LYS A 35 11.29 19.92 -4.43
N VAL A 36 12.41 19.22 -4.67
CA VAL A 36 12.41 17.91 -5.34
C VAL A 36 11.73 16.86 -4.46
N ALA A 37 11.97 16.88 -3.15
CA ALA A 37 11.36 15.96 -2.20
C ALA A 37 9.83 16.08 -2.15
N THR A 38 9.33 17.32 -2.04
CA THR A 38 7.88 17.60 -2.08
C THR A 38 7.28 17.13 -3.39
N LEU A 39 7.86 17.51 -4.53
CA LEU A 39 7.35 17.12 -5.84
C LEU A 39 7.34 15.60 -6.03
N THR A 40 8.41 14.92 -5.62
CA THR A 40 8.49 13.45 -5.70
C THR A 40 7.41 12.80 -4.86
N ALA A 41 7.27 13.19 -3.59
CA ALA A 41 6.30 12.58 -2.68
C ALA A 41 4.84 12.77 -3.12
N PHE A 42 4.47 13.96 -3.61
CA PHE A 42 3.13 14.22 -4.11
C PHE A 42 2.86 13.54 -5.46
N THR A 43 3.80 13.65 -6.40
CA THR A 43 3.67 13.04 -7.72
C THR A 43 3.59 11.52 -7.60
N GLU A 44 4.40 10.89 -6.73
CA GLU A 44 4.35 9.44 -6.48
C GLU A 44 2.95 8.97 -6.06
N VAL A 45 2.27 9.71 -5.18
CA VAL A 45 0.91 9.34 -4.76
C VAL A 45 -0.06 9.40 -5.95
N ALA A 46 0.00 10.47 -6.73
CA ALA A 46 -0.88 10.65 -7.89
C ALA A 46 -0.60 9.61 -8.99
N THR A 47 0.67 9.39 -9.35
CA THR A 47 1.07 8.44 -10.37
C THR A 47 0.75 7.01 -9.95
N LYS A 48 0.98 6.62 -8.70
CA LYS A 48 0.66 5.25 -8.24
C LYS A 48 -0.85 4.97 -8.26
N ILE A 49 -1.70 5.97 -8.02
CA ILE A 49 -3.16 5.80 -8.20
C ILE A 49 -3.49 5.50 -9.66
N ILE A 50 -2.95 6.29 -10.59
CA ILE A 50 -3.18 6.13 -12.04
C ILE A 50 -2.60 4.80 -12.54
N LEU A 51 -1.35 4.51 -12.20
CA LEU A 51 -0.66 3.28 -12.58
C LEU A 51 -1.37 2.04 -12.03
N TYR A 52 -1.84 2.07 -10.78
CA TYR A 52 -2.58 0.95 -10.21
C TYR A 52 -3.89 0.72 -10.97
N PHE A 53 -4.61 1.79 -11.28
CA PHE A 53 -5.82 1.70 -12.09
C PHE A 53 -5.53 1.07 -13.45
N LEU A 54 -4.53 1.59 -14.19
CA LEU A 54 -4.14 1.05 -15.49
C LEU A 54 -3.67 -0.41 -15.40
N HIS A 55 -2.88 -0.75 -14.38
CA HIS A 55 -2.42 -2.10 -14.11
C HIS A 55 -3.58 -3.07 -13.91
N GLU A 56 -4.58 -2.70 -13.10
CA GLU A 56 -5.79 -3.50 -12.93
C GLU A 56 -6.61 -3.60 -14.22
N ARG A 57 -6.68 -2.55 -15.05
CA ARG A 57 -7.36 -2.60 -16.35
C ARG A 57 -6.67 -3.55 -17.31
N ILE A 58 -5.35 -3.51 -17.42
CA ILE A 58 -4.57 -4.44 -18.24
C ILE A 58 -4.80 -5.89 -17.76
N TRP A 59 -4.71 -6.12 -16.45
CA TRP A 59 -4.99 -7.44 -15.86
C TRP A 59 -6.44 -7.90 -16.02
N ASN A 60 -7.38 -6.98 -16.29
CA ASN A 60 -8.77 -7.29 -16.59
C ASN A 60 -9.02 -7.63 -18.06
N VAL A 61 -8.07 -7.39 -18.95
CA VAL A 61 -8.14 -7.92 -20.32
C VAL A 61 -7.56 -9.34 -20.36
N ILE A 62 -6.54 -9.61 -19.54
CA ILE A 62 -5.86 -10.90 -19.51
C ILE A 62 -6.78 -11.99 -18.92
N PRO A 63 -7.13 -13.05 -19.68
CA PRO A 63 -8.02 -14.11 -19.21
C PRO A 63 -7.34 -15.10 -18.23
N TRP A 64 -6.02 -15.08 -18.14
CA TRP A 64 -5.24 -16.01 -17.33
C TRP A 64 -5.59 -15.97 -15.83
N GLY A 65 -5.76 -17.16 -15.23
CA GLY A 65 -6.01 -17.32 -13.80
C GLY A 65 -7.39 -16.83 -13.32
N ARG A 66 -8.35 -16.63 -14.24
CA ARG A 66 -9.76 -16.37 -13.91
C ARG A 66 -10.47 -17.68 -13.62
N GLN A 67 -10.76 -17.93 -12.36
CA GLN A 67 -11.58 -19.05 -11.92
C GLN A 67 -12.94 -18.52 -11.46
N LYS A 68 -14.00 -19.31 -11.72
CA LYS A 68 -15.41 -18.91 -11.58
C LYS A 68 -15.79 -18.52 -10.14
N ASN A 69 -15.16 -19.12 -9.13
CA ASN A 69 -15.53 -18.96 -7.71
C ASN A 69 -14.44 -18.37 -6.80
N LYS A 70 -13.15 -18.43 -7.16
CA LYS A 70 -12.04 -17.89 -6.35
C LYS A 70 -10.90 -17.43 -7.27
N PRO A 71 -10.24 -16.29 -7.04
CA PRO A 71 -9.08 -15.92 -7.85
C PRO A 71 -7.94 -16.94 -7.66
N ALA A 72 -7.28 -17.34 -8.76
CA ALA A 72 -6.14 -18.25 -8.67
C ALA A 72 -4.99 -17.59 -7.89
N HIS A 73 -4.39 -18.31 -6.93
CA HIS A 73 -3.27 -17.80 -6.12
C HIS A 73 -2.10 -17.30 -6.98
N LEU A 74 -1.79 -18.00 -8.08
CA LEU A 74 -0.74 -17.60 -9.03
C LEU A 74 -1.03 -16.26 -9.73
N ARG A 75 -2.30 -15.94 -9.98
CA ARG A 75 -2.70 -14.64 -10.56
C ARG A 75 -2.44 -13.50 -9.60
N SER A 76 -2.80 -13.68 -8.34
CA SER A 76 -2.54 -12.69 -7.29
C SER A 76 -1.04 -12.47 -7.07
N LEU A 77 -0.23 -13.53 -7.11
CA LEU A 77 1.23 -13.44 -7.01
C LEU A 77 1.82 -12.66 -8.21
N ALA A 78 1.42 -13.00 -9.44
CA ALA A 78 1.89 -12.32 -10.64
C ALA A 78 1.49 -10.83 -10.66
N LYS A 79 0.27 -10.50 -10.23
CA LYS A 79 -0.18 -9.12 -10.02
C LYS A 79 0.69 -8.39 -9.01
N GLY A 80 1.01 -9.04 -7.89
CA GLY A 80 1.87 -8.47 -6.85
C GLY A 80 3.29 -8.18 -7.35
N ILE A 81 3.92 -9.14 -8.03
CA ILE A 81 5.28 -8.99 -8.59
C ILE A 81 5.31 -7.88 -9.64
N SER A 82 4.35 -7.90 -10.58
CA SER A 82 4.27 -6.85 -11.60
C SER A 82 4.04 -5.47 -10.99
N TRP A 83 3.16 -5.35 -9.99
CA TRP A 83 2.96 -4.08 -9.28
C TRP A 83 4.23 -3.58 -8.59
N ARG A 84 5.01 -4.46 -7.95
CA ARG A 84 6.29 -4.08 -7.33
C ARG A 84 7.30 -3.57 -8.35
N PHE A 85 7.36 -4.18 -9.53
CA PHE A 85 8.25 -3.74 -10.60
C PHE A 85 7.87 -2.35 -11.11
N PHE A 86 6.61 -2.15 -11.51
CA PHE A 86 6.15 -0.86 -12.03
C PHE A 86 6.21 0.25 -10.99
N GLY A 87 5.81 -0.02 -9.75
CA GLY A 87 5.84 0.98 -8.68
C GLY A 87 7.26 1.43 -8.31
N SER A 88 8.26 0.55 -8.44
CA SER A 88 9.67 0.90 -8.19
C SER A 88 10.26 1.74 -9.32
N ILE A 89 9.94 1.37 -10.57
CA ILE A 89 10.35 2.12 -11.76
C ILE A 89 9.75 3.53 -11.72
N ASP A 90 8.48 3.65 -11.34
CA ASP A 90 7.79 4.93 -11.23
C ASP A 90 8.53 5.91 -10.30
N THR A 91 8.85 5.50 -9.06
CA THR A 91 9.61 6.36 -8.14
C THR A 91 10.96 6.78 -8.73
N ILE A 92 11.72 5.82 -9.30
CA ILE A 92 13.04 6.12 -9.88
C ILE A 92 12.91 7.11 -11.03
N PHE A 93 11.89 6.92 -11.88
CA PHE A 93 11.64 7.77 -13.04
C PHE A 93 11.21 9.18 -12.65
N ILE A 94 10.27 9.32 -11.71
CA ILE A 94 9.82 10.61 -11.17
C ILE A 94 10.99 11.36 -10.52
N SER A 95 11.72 10.68 -9.65
CA SER A 95 12.91 11.25 -8.99
C SER A 95 13.96 11.68 -10.00
N PHE A 96 14.18 10.89 -11.06
CA PHE A 96 15.15 11.21 -12.09
C PHE A 96 14.74 12.46 -12.88
N ILE A 97 13.46 12.57 -13.25
CA ILE A 97 12.93 13.75 -13.94
C ILE A 97 13.12 15.02 -13.10
N TYR A 98 12.87 14.95 -11.79
CA TYR A 98 12.98 16.14 -10.93
C TYR A 98 14.40 16.47 -10.47
N SER A 99 15.25 15.47 -10.25
CA SER A 99 16.61 15.68 -9.74
C SER A 99 17.68 15.77 -10.82
N GLY A 100 17.45 15.18 -11.99
CA GLY A 100 18.46 15.00 -13.04
C GLY A 100 19.60 14.03 -12.68
N ASN A 101 19.60 13.44 -11.47
CA ASN A 101 20.66 12.55 -11.00
C ASN A 101 20.21 11.09 -11.00
N PRO A 102 20.74 10.24 -11.91
CA PRO A 102 20.30 8.85 -12.02
C PRO A 102 20.73 8.01 -10.80
N LEU A 103 21.94 8.25 -10.28
CA LEU A 103 22.44 7.52 -9.10
C LEU A 103 21.64 7.86 -7.84
N GLY A 104 21.31 9.15 -7.64
CA GLY A 104 20.46 9.59 -6.53
C GLY A 104 19.06 8.98 -6.61
N SER A 105 18.50 8.88 -7.81
CA SER A 105 17.16 8.35 -8.03
C SER A 105 17.07 6.83 -7.81
N ILE A 106 18.09 6.07 -8.23
CA ILE A 106 18.19 4.64 -7.92
C ILE A 106 18.36 4.43 -6.41
N LYS A 107 19.20 5.23 -5.74
CA LYS A 107 19.35 5.19 -4.28
C LYS A 107 18.03 5.49 -3.56
N LEU A 108 17.26 6.45 -4.05
CA LEU A 108 15.94 6.75 -3.49
C LEU A 108 14.98 5.57 -3.66
N GLY A 109 14.82 5.04 -4.88
CA GLY A 109 13.90 3.94 -5.14
C GLY A 109 14.26 2.65 -4.38
N THR A 110 15.55 2.34 -4.26
CA THR A 110 16.01 1.19 -3.47
C THR A 110 15.84 1.41 -1.96
N SER A 111 16.10 2.61 -1.46
CA SER A 111 15.87 2.95 -0.05
C SER A 111 14.39 2.88 0.30
N GLU A 112 13.51 3.45 -0.55
CA GLU A 112 12.05 3.42 -0.37
C GLU A 112 11.53 1.97 -0.23
N LEU A 113 12.04 1.05 -1.04
CA LEU A 113 11.65 -0.36 -0.96
C LEU A 113 11.99 -1.00 0.39
N LEU A 114 13.18 -0.70 0.93
CA LEU A 114 13.65 -1.25 2.19
C LEU A 114 12.95 -0.59 3.39
N THR A 115 12.88 0.74 3.40
CA THR A 115 12.26 1.51 4.49
C THR A 115 10.78 1.21 4.58
N LYS A 116 10.03 1.15 3.47
CA LYS A 116 8.60 0.86 3.52
C LYS A 116 8.30 -0.53 4.05
N VAL A 117 9.16 -1.53 3.81
CA VAL A 117 8.99 -2.85 4.42
C VAL A 117 9.19 -2.78 5.93
N ALA A 118 10.23 -2.11 6.40
CA ALA A 118 10.50 -1.94 7.83
C ALA A 118 9.41 -1.12 8.53
N LEU A 119 9.03 0.02 7.96
CA LEU A 119 7.98 0.90 8.48
C LEU A 119 6.62 0.22 8.49
N PHE A 120 6.29 -0.57 7.46
CA PHE A 120 5.03 -1.32 7.44
C PHE A 120 4.99 -2.34 8.57
N TYR A 121 6.09 -3.07 8.78
CA TYR A 121 6.19 -4.01 9.89
C TYR A 121 5.99 -3.30 11.24
N ILE A 122 6.69 -2.19 11.48
CA ILE A 122 6.56 -1.41 12.72
C ILE A 122 5.13 -0.89 12.88
N HIS A 123 4.54 -0.33 11.81
CA HIS A 123 3.16 0.16 11.80
C HIS A 123 2.16 -0.92 12.19
N GLU A 124 2.29 -2.12 11.61
CA GLU A 124 1.47 -3.27 11.98
C GLU A 124 1.68 -3.69 13.44
N ARG A 125 2.91 -3.64 13.96
CA ARG A 125 3.20 -3.96 15.37
C ARG A 125 2.59 -2.94 16.32
N VAL A 126 2.67 -1.66 16.01
CA VAL A 126 2.02 -0.59 16.81
C VAL A 126 0.50 -0.79 16.80
N TRP A 127 -0.10 -1.07 15.64
CA TRP A 127 -1.53 -1.40 15.57
C TRP A 127 -1.87 -2.71 16.29
N ALA A 128 -0.95 -3.67 16.36
CA ALA A 128 -1.10 -4.90 17.13
C ALA A 128 -1.10 -4.68 18.66
N LEU A 129 -0.74 -3.49 19.15
CA LEU A 129 -0.92 -3.11 20.57
C LEU A 129 -2.31 -2.50 20.83
N ILE A 130 -2.97 -1.98 19.80
CA ILE A 130 -4.28 -1.31 19.93
C ILE A 130 -5.40 -2.35 19.78
N ASN A 131 -6.16 -2.58 20.87
CA ASN A 131 -7.26 -3.55 20.92
C ASN A 131 -8.53 -3.10 20.18
N TRP A 132 -8.67 -1.80 19.90
CA TRP A 132 -9.85 -1.25 19.26
C TRP A 132 -10.12 -1.85 17.87
N GLY A 133 -11.39 -2.19 17.61
CA GLY A 133 -11.88 -2.67 16.32
C GLY A 133 -11.46 -4.09 15.94
N ARG A 134 -10.97 -4.90 16.89
CA ARG A 134 -10.71 -6.33 16.67
C ARG A 134 -11.96 -7.12 17.00
N ILE A 135 -12.47 -7.83 16.00
CA ILE A 135 -13.61 -8.70 16.18
C ILE A 135 -13.08 -10.10 16.45
N PHE A 136 -13.30 -10.56 17.69
CA PHE A 136 -13.02 -11.93 18.08
C PHE A 136 -14.20 -12.81 17.66
N GLU A 137 -13.91 -14.02 17.17
CA GLU A 137 -14.90 -14.90 16.55
C GLU A 137 -16.06 -15.28 17.49
N LYS A 138 -15.80 -15.27 18.80
CA LYS A 138 -16.79 -15.49 19.86
C LYS A 138 -17.92 -14.43 19.89
N GLU A 139 -17.57 -13.18 19.61
CA GLU A 139 -18.48 -12.03 19.66
C GLU A 139 -19.42 -12.01 18.43
N LEU A 140 -18.95 -12.52 17.28
CA LEU A 140 -19.77 -12.70 16.07
C LEU A 140 -20.92 -13.70 16.31
N ILE A 141 -20.66 -14.76 17.07
CA ILE A 141 -21.67 -15.78 17.38
C ILE A 141 -22.75 -15.18 18.29
N GLU A 142 -22.39 -14.43 19.33
CA GLU A 142 -23.34 -13.79 20.25
C GLU A 142 -24.17 -12.68 19.58
N VAL A 143 -23.56 -11.85 18.73
CA VAL A 143 -24.29 -10.83 17.95
C VAL A 143 -25.29 -11.46 17.00
N ASN A 144 -24.91 -12.55 16.31
CA ASN A 144 -25.80 -13.21 15.36
C ASN A 144 -26.99 -13.91 16.07
N ILE A 145 -26.75 -14.47 17.26
CA ILE A 145 -27.82 -15.05 18.11
C ILE A 145 -28.77 -13.96 18.61
N SER A 146 -28.25 -12.81 19.06
CA SER A 146 -29.10 -11.72 19.55
C SER A 146 -29.90 -11.03 18.44
N SER A 147 -29.34 -10.88 17.24
CA SER A 147 -30.07 -10.32 16.10
C SER A 147 -31.20 -11.24 15.63
N GLN A 148 -30.99 -12.56 15.63
CA GLN A 148 -32.06 -13.51 15.29
C GLN A 148 -33.19 -13.53 16.33
N LYS A 149 -32.86 -13.31 17.61
CA LYS A 149 -33.83 -13.29 18.70
C LYS A 149 -34.72 -12.03 18.71
N ASN A 150 -34.21 -10.91 18.18
CA ASN A 150 -34.95 -9.65 18.06
C ASN A 150 -35.75 -9.52 16.75
N SER A 151 -35.60 -10.47 15.81
CA SER A 151 -36.36 -10.53 14.55
C SER A 151 -37.56 -11.48 14.58
N LEU A 152 -37.87 -12.06 15.74
CA LEU A 152 -39.05 -12.87 16.05
C LEU A 152 -39.94 -12.11 17.03
#